data_AF-A0A3M6UH72-F1
#
_entry.id   AF-A0A3M6UH72-F1
#
_cell.length_a   1.000
_cell.length_b   1.000
_cell.length_c   1.000
_cell.angle_alpha   90.00
_cell.angle_beta   90.00
_cell.angle_gamma   90.00
#
_symmetry.space_group_name_H-M   'P 1'
#
loop_
_entity.id
_entity.type
_entity.pdbx_description
1 polymer ?
#
loop_
_entity_poly.entity_id
_entity_poly.type
_entity_poly.pdbx_seq_one_letter_code
_entity_poly.pdbx_strand_id
1 'polypeptide(L)'
;MPRDVLSSFSSSVDGTNMAALFFVLAVLAVSVPLKSSGDACVGARPTTDIYTTRNILLSSESVFIVEFSLKCDNGAKNVNLYAEVNGKVMPVTRSTDDAKYQVSWAEEHKEAKAGVYKLSFYDDEGYAAYRKAQRSGTPSEAKALFSIDVNHRGAGREGLYVQTEFIAVVAALLIWWSANNVKSKLQES
;
A
#
# COMPACT_ATOMS: atom_id res chain seq x y z
N MET A 1 -25.41 44.52 21.97
CA MET A 1 -26.84 44.15 21.85
C MET A 1 -26.95 42.90 21.00
N PRO A 2 -27.77 41.89 21.32
CA PRO A 2 -28.35 41.54 22.62
C PRO A 2 -27.98 40.11 23.08
N ARG A 3 -27.84 39.96 24.41
CA ARG A 3 -28.16 38.74 25.16
C ARG A 3 -29.70 38.63 25.14
N ASP A 4 -30.26 37.42 25.03
CA ASP A 4 -31.59 37.01 25.56
C ASP A 4 -32.15 35.82 24.77
N VAL A 5 -31.74 34.59 25.13
CA VAL A 5 -32.51 33.36 24.85
C VAL A 5 -32.30 32.40 26.03
N LEU A 6 -32.66 32.83 27.24
CA LEU A 6 -32.54 32.00 28.45
C LEU A 6 -33.80 32.03 29.34
N SER A 7 -34.92 32.56 28.88
CA SER A 7 -36.06 32.85 29.76
C SER A 7 -37.37 32.10 29.44
N SER A 8 -37.36 31.04 28.63
CA SER A 8 -38.62 30.42 28.21
C SER A 8 -38.66 28.90 28.36
N PHE A 9 -38.27 28.35 29.51
CA PHE A 9 -38.68 26.99 29.89
C PHE A 9 -38.71 26.83 31.42
N SER A 10 -39.56 27.62 32.09
CA SER A 10 -39.99 27.33 33.46
C SER A 10 -41.40 27.84 33.68
N SER A 11 -42.39 26.99 33.35
CA SER A 11 -43.74 27.02 33.94
C SER A 11 -44.60 25.90 33.35
N SER A 12 -44.57 24.72 33.97
CA SER A 12 -45.79 24.08 34.49
C SER A 12 -45.36 22.80 35.21
N VAL A 13 -45.24 22.90 36.53
CA VAL A 13 -45.21 21.74 37.41
C VAL A 13 -46.65 21.25 37.50
N ASP A 14 -47.04 20.35 36.60
CA ASP A 14 -48.24 19.53 36.74
C ASP A 14 -47.80 18.06 36.93
N GLY A 15 -48.30 17.47 38.02
CA GLY A 15 -47.87 16.21 38.65
C GLY A 15 -48.08 14.90 37.88
N THR A 16 -47.90 14.91 36.56
CA THR A 16 -47.99 13.73 35.66
C THR A 16 -46.70 13.47 34.88
N ASN A 17 -45.61 14.17 35.23
CA ASN A 17 -44.42 14.31 34.38
C ASN A 17 -43.15 13.59 34.87
N MET A 18 -43.28 12.55 35.72
CA MET A 18 -42.11 11.73 36.07
C MET A 18 -41.83 10.69 34.96
N ALA A 19 -42.87 10.06 34.42
CA ALA A 19 -42.73 9.05 33.35
C ALA A 19 -42.27 9.65 32.01
N ALA A 20 -42.75 10.84 31.65
CA ALA A 20 -42.37 11.53 30.41
C ALA A 20 -40.89 11.95 30.42
N LEU A 21 -40.37 12.38 31.58
CA LEU A 21 -38.96 12.75 31.76
C LEU A 21 -38.04 11.53 31.62
N PHE A 22 -38.43 10.38 32.17
CA PHE A 22 -37.72 9.12 31.98
C PHE A 22 -37.75 8.64 30.52
N PHE A 23 -38.88 8.80 29.83
CA PHE A 23 -38.98 8.44 28.41
C PHE A 23 -38.09 9.30 27.51
N VAL A 24 -38.03 10.62 27.74
CA VAL A 24 -37.17 11.53 26.95
C VAL A 24 -35.68 11.26 27.21
N LEU A 25 -35.30 10.99 28.47
CA LEU A 25 -33.93 10.59 28.82
C LEU A 25 -33.55 9.23 28.21
N ALA A 26 -34.48 8.27 28.17
CA ALA A 26 -34.25 6.96 27.57
C ALA A 26 -34.05 7.05 26.04
N VAL A 27 -34.79 7.91 25.35
CA VAL A 27 -34.64 8.12 23.90
C VAL A 27 -33.33 8.84 23.56
N LEU A 28 -32.91 9.81 24.37
CA LEU A 28 -31.60 10.47 24.21
C LEU A 28 -30.44 9.50 24.48
N ALA A 29 -30.57 8.58 25.44
CA ALA A 29 -29.56 7.56 25.72
C ALA A 29 -29.40 6.53 24.58
N VAL A 30 -30.48 6.23 23.83
CA VAL A 30 -30.44 5.34 22.66
C VAL A 30 -29.81 6.03 21.44
N SER A 31 -29.81 7.36 21.38
CA SER A 31 -29.21 8.14 20.28
C SER A 31 -27.71 8.38 20.42
N VAL A 32 -27.07 7.92 21.50
CA VAL A 32 -25.61 7.92 21.60
C VAL A 32 -25.09 6.96 20.54
N PRO A 33 -24.36 7.44 19.50
CA PRO A 33 -23.74 6.53 18.55
C PRO A 33 -22.85 5.58 19.34
N LEU A 34 -23.19 4.28 19.31
CA LEU A 34 -22.25 3.24 19.70
C LEU A 34 -20.97 3.54 18.94
N LYS A 35 -19.90 3.88 19.67
CA LYS A 35 -18.56 3.85 19.10
C LYS A 35 -18.32 2.40 18.73
N SER A 36 -18.57 2.07 17.45
CA SER A 36 -18.21 0.78 16.91
C SER A 36 -16.70 0.67 17.06
N SER A 37 -16.24 -0.21 17.93
CA SER A 37 -14.87 -0.67 17.92
C SER A 37 -14.70 -1.46 16.62
N GLY A 38 -14.35 -0.78 15.53
CA GLY A 38 -13.57 -1.45 14.49
C GLY A 38 -12.28 -1.90 15.17
N ASP A 39 -11.88 -3.16 14.95
CA ASP A 39 -10.65 -3.72 15.49
C ASP A 39 -9.43 -3.03 14.85
N ALA A 40 -9.16 -1.80 15.25
CA ALA A 40 -7.97 -1.08 14.86
C ALA A 40 -6.76 -1.76 15.53
N CYS A 41 -5.78 -2.17 14.73
CA CYS A 41 -4.56 -2.79 15.24
C CYS A 41 -3.76 -1.77 16.06
N VAL A 42 -3.81 -1.89 17.39
CA VAL A 42 -2.99 -1.09 18.31
C VAL A 42 -1.61 -1.74 18.45
N GLY A 43 -0.56 -0.96 18.26
CA GLY A 43 0.83 -1.42 18.45
C GLY A 43 1.35 -2.34 17.35
N ALA A 44 1.02 -2.08 16.10
CA ALA A 44 1.44 -2.91 14.96
C ALA A 44 2.97 -3.09 14.90
N ARG A 45 3.44 -4.33 15.06
CA ARG A 45 4.83 -4.72 14.79
C ARG A 45 4.88 -5.55 13.52
N PRO A 46 5.30 -4.97 12.38
CA PRO A 46 5.42 -5.69 11.12
C PRO A 46 6.75 -6.45 11.04
N THR A 47 6.70 -7.72 10.65
CA THR A 47 7.87 -8.43 10.08
C THR A 47 7.72 -8.40 8.56
N THR A 48 8.68 -7.84 7.84
CA THR A 48 8.55 -7.52 6.41
C THR A 48 9.55 -8.26 5.55
N ASP A 49 9.07 -8.91 4.49
CA ASP A 49 9.86 -9.49 3.42
C ASP A 49 9.62 -8.71 2.13
N ILE A 50 10.69 -8.13 1.58
CA ILE A 50 10.63 -7.20 0.46
C ILE A 50 11.26 -7.84 -0.77
N TYR A 51 10.48 -7.94 -1.84
CA TYR A 51 10.91 -8.44 -3.14
C TYR A 51 10.74 -7.34 -4.19
N THR A 52 11.81 -7.06 -4.95
CA THR A 52 11.77 -6.09 -6.05
C THR A 52 12.44 -6.69 -7.28
N THR A 53 11.86 -6.44 -8.46
CA THR A 53 12.45 -6.86 -9.74
C THR A 53 13.81 -6.20 -9.93
N ARG A 54 14.83 -6.97 -10.32
CA ARG A 54 16.20 -6.45 -10.51
C ARG A 54 16.61 -6.31 -11.98
N ASN A 55 15.87 -6.92 -12.92
CA ASN A 55 16.30 -7.07 -14.31
C ASN A 55 15.41 -6.28 -15.28
N ILE A 56 15.98 -5.24 -15.90
CA ILE A 56 15.32 -4.41 -16.93
C ILE A 56 15.13 -5.10 -18.29
N LEU A 57 15.84 -6.22 -18.52
CA LEU A 57 15.79 -6.94 -19.81
C LEU A 57 14.60 -7.90 -19.93
N LEU A 58 13.97 -8.26 -18.82
CA LEU A 58 12.95 -9.32 -18.76
C LEU A 58 11.52 -8.77 -18.74
N SER A 59 11.34 -7.47 -18.46
CA SER A 59 10.05 -6.81 -18.37
C SER A 59 10.18 -5.31 -18.63
N SER A 60 9.17 -4.67 -19.22
CA SER A 60 9.09 -3.20 -19.37
C SER A 60 8.65 -2.49 -18.08
N GLU A 61 8.19 -3.25 -17.08
CA GLU A 61 7.72 -2.75 -15.78
C GLU A 61 8.45 -3.45 -14.63
N SER A 62 8.80 -2.68 -13.61
CA SER A 62 9.40 -3.21 -12.38
C SER A 62 8.29 -3.50 -11.39
N VAL A 63 8.27 -4.72 -10.85
CA VAL A 63 7.27 -5.16 -9.90
C VAL A 63 7.86 -5.15 -8.50
N PHE A 64 7.10 -4.57 -7.57
CA PHE A 64 7.40 -4.54 -6.16
C PHE A 64 6.40 -5.42 -5.43
N ILE A 65 6.89 -6.28 -4.55
CA ILE A 65 6.07 -7.15 -3.72
C ILE A 65 6.60 -7.02 -2.30
N VAL A 66 5.71 -6.60 -1.39
CA VAL A 66 6.02 -6.50 0.04
C VAL A 66 5.07 -7.45 0.75
N GLU A 67 5.65 -8.49 1.34
CA GLU A 67 4.96 -9.40 2.25
C GLU A 67 5.26 -8.96 3.67
N PHE A 68 4.26 -8.93 4.54
CA PHE A 68 4.47 -8.66 5.95
C PHE A 68 3.51 -9.45 6.83
N SER A 69 3.96 -9.78 8.03
CA SER A 69 3.12 -10.34 9.09
C SER A 69 2.95 -9.32 10.20
N LEU A 70 1.71 -9.15 10.68
CA LEU A 70 1.39 -8.19 11.74
C LEU A 70 1.19 -8.91 13.08
N LYS A 71 1.86 -8.39 14.10
CA LYS A 71 1.53 -8.67 15.50
C LYS A 71 0.91 -7.40 16.09
N CYS A 72 -0.36 -7.48 16.45
CA CYS A 72 -1.09 -6.42 17.16
C CYS A 72 -1.16 -6.78 18.65
N ASP A 73 -0.98 -5.79 19.52
CA ASP A 73 -1.05 -6.01 20.98
C ASP A 73 -2.49 -6.39 21.42
N ASN A 74 -3.50 -5.95 20.66
CA ASN A 74 -4.90 -6.31 20.87
C ASN A 74 -5.28 -7.69 20.31
N GLY A 75 -4.35 -8.42 19.66
CA GLY A 75 -4.65 -9.72 19.06
C GLY A 75 -5.66 -9.68 17.91
N ALA A 76 -5.97 -8.49 17.38
CA ALA A 76 -6.83 -8.31 16.22
C ALA A 76 -6.26 -9.07 15.01
N LYS A 77 -7.06 -10.01 14.50
CA LYS A 77 -6.80 -10.79 13.29
C LYS A 77 -7.89 -10.40 12.30
N ASN A 78 -7.57 -10.32 11.00
CA ASN A 78 -8.50 -9.89 9.93
C ASN A 78 -8.76 -8.37 9.87
N VAL A 79 -7.70 -7.56 9.96
CA VAL A 79 -7.83 -6.11 9.71
C VAL A 79 -7.61 -5.86 8.21
N ASN A 80 -8.54 -5.16 7.57
CA ASN A 80 -8.37 -4.72 6.19
C ASN A 80 -7.44 -3.51 6.16
N LEU A 81 -6.39 -3.59 5.35
CA LEU A 81 -5.38 -2.54 5.27
C LEU A 81 -5.29 -2.00 3.84
N TYR A 82 -4.99 -0.72 3.76
CA TYR A 82 -4.70 -0.03 2.51
C TYR A 82 -3.30 0.54 2.60
N ALA A 83 -2.50 0.27 1.58
CA ALA A 83 -1.15 0.82 1.47
C ALA A 83 -1.18 2.01 0.52
N GLU A 84 -0.45 3.06 0.85
CA GLU A 84 -0.23 4.21 -0.01
C GLU A 84 1.24 4.29 -0.38
N VAL A 85 1.48 4.46 -1.68
CA VAL A 85 2.81 4.62 -2.27
C VAL A 85 2.73 5.79 -3.23
N ASN A 86 3.59 6.79 -3.06
CA ASN A 86 3.71 7.93 -3.97
C ASN A 86 2.36 8.63 -4.28
N GLY A 87 1.44 8.73 -3.31
CA GLY A 87 0.12 9.33 -3.46
C GLY A 87 -0.96 8.40 -4.03
N LYS A 88 -0.64 7.16 -4.38
CA LYS A 88 -1.58 6.16 -4.89
C LYS A 88 -1.88 5.12 -3.83
N VAL A 89 -3.17 4.90 -3.55
CA VAL A 89 -3.63 3.90 -2.59
C VAL A 89 -3.90 2.57 -3.30
N MET A 90 -3.39 1.48 -2.73
CA MET A 90 -3.52 0.10 -3.17
C MET A 90 -4.14 -0.73 -2.04
N PRO A 91 -5.07 -1.66 -2.34
CA PRO A 91 -5.57 -2.60 -1.34
C PRO A 91 -4.47 -3.59 -0.96
N VAL A 92 -4.41 -3.96 0.33
CA VAL A 92 -3.52 -5.03 0.81
C VAL A 92 -4.29 -6.35 0.79
N THR A 93 -3.73 -7.34 0.13
CA THR A 93 -4.32 -8.68 0.06
C THR A 93 -3.83 -9.50 1.27
N ARG A 94 -4.74 -10.28 1.87
CA ARG A 94 -4.40 -11.21 2.95
C ARG A 94 -4.34 -12.64 2.44
N SER A 95 -3.43 -13.43 3.01
CA SER A 95 -3.42 -14.88 2.81
C SER A 95 -4.58 -15.54 3.56
N THR A 96 -5.04 -16.70 3.07
CA THR A 96 -6.12 -17.49 3.67
C THR A 96 -5.81 -17.99 5.09
N ASP A 97 -4.52 -18.04 5.45
CA ASP A 97 -4.05 -18.47 6.77
C ASP A 97 -4.00 -17.31 7.79
N ASP A 98 -4.50 -16.11 7.44
CA ASP A 98 -4.60 -14.89 8.26
C ASP A 98 -3.27 -14.38 8.89
N ALA A 99 -2.13 -14.98 8.54
CA ALA A 99 -0.83 -14.64 9.09
C ALA A 99 -0.01 -13.67 8.23
N LYS A 100 -0.33 -13.56 6.94
CA LYS A 100 0.49 -12.87 5.94
C LYS A 100 -0.35 -11.88 5.14
N TYR A 101 0.18 -10.68 5.02
CA TYR A 101 -0.34 -9.60 4.19
C TYR A 101 0.62 -9.37 3.03
N GLN A 102 0.08 -9.10 1.86
CA GLN A 102 0.85 -8.85 0.65
C GLN A 102 0.29 -7.63 -0.07
N VAL A 103 1.18 -6.71 -0.39
CA VAL A 103 0.92 -5.62 -1.32
C VAL A 103 1.87 -5.73 -2.49
N SER A 104 1.35 -5.60 -3.70
CA SER A 104 2.15 -5.53 -4.91
C SER A 104 1.72 -4.38 -5.78
N TRP A 105 2.71 -3.75 -6.42
CA TRP A 105 2.48 -2.73 -7.43
C TRP A 105 3.55 -2.82 -8.51
N ALA A 106 3.21 -2.31 -9.68
CA ALA A 106 4.11 -2.18 -10.81
C ALA A 106 4.28 -0.70 -11.15
N GLU A 107 5.51 -0.32 -11.47
CA GLU A 107 5.86 1.00 -12.00
C GLU A 107 6.65 0.83 -13.30
N GLU A 108 6.54 1.80 -14.22
CA GLU A 108 7.35 1.82 -15.43
C GLU A 108 8.84 1.97 -15.03
N HIS A 109 9.75 1.28 -15.71
CA HIS A 109 11.20 1.33 -15.39
C HIS A 109 11.81 2.75 -15.36
N LYS A 110 11.20 3.72 -16.04
CA LYS A 110 11.64 5.13 -16.03
C LYS A 110 11.24 5.86 -14.75
N GLU A 111 10.09 5.49 -14.19
CA GLU A 111 9.51 6.06 -12.98
C GLU A 111 10.04 5.33 -11.74
N ALA A 112 10.27 4.02 -11.86
CA ALA A 112 10.83 3.14 -10.84
C ALA A 112 12.35 3.33 -10.65
N LYS A 113 12.76 4.54 -10.28
CA LYS A 113 14.16 4.87 -10.01
C LYS A 113 14.67 4.14 -8.76
N ALA A 114 15.99 3.93 -8.71
CA ALA A 114 16.66 3.47 -7.50
C ALA A 114 16.39 4.49 -6.37
N GLY A 115 15.90 4.00 -5.24
CA GLY A 115 15.44 4.88 -4.18
C GLY A 115 14.73 4.14 -3.06
N VAL A 116 14.40 4.91 -2.02
CA VAL A 116 13.61 4.44 -0.89
C VAL A 116 12.15 4.81 -1.14
N TYR A 117 11.30 3.81 -1.28
CA TYR A 117 9.85 3.96 -1.41
C TYR A 117 9.23 3.85 -0.01
N LYS A 118 8.58 4.93 0.44
CA LYS A 118 7.90 4.93 1.74
C LYS A 118 6.47 4.45 1.55
N LEU A 119 6.16 3.30 2.14
CA LEU A 119 4.81 2.73 2.15
C LEU A 119 4.12 3.16 3.44
N SER A 120 3.01 3.89 3.32
CA SER A 120 2.17 4.25 4.47
C SER A 120 0.96 3.33 4.53
N PHE A 121 0.76 2.64 5.65
CA PHE A 121 -0.39 1.74 5.82
C PHE A 121 -1.50 2.44 6.60
N TYR A 122 -2.72 2.33 6.09
CA TYR A 122 -3.94 2.88 6.66
C TYR A 122 -4.94 1.76 6.92
N ASP A 123 -5.66 1.88 8.02
CA ASP A 123 -6.85 1.09 8.32
C ASP A 123 -8.08 1.74 7.66
N ASP A 124 -9.25 1.12 7.74
CA ASP A 124 -10.50 1.61 7.14
C ASP A 124 -10.81 3.07 7.56
N GLU A 125 -10.62 3.41 8.84
CA GLU A 125 -10.80 4.78 9.35
C GLU A 125 -9.74 5.75 8.79
N GLY A 126 -8.48 5.34 8.76
CA GLY A 126 -7.37 6.12 8.22
C GLY A 126 -7.52 6.38 6.71
N TYR A 127 -8.03 5.39 5.97
CA TYR A 127 -8.32 5.50 4.54
C TYR A 127 -9.47 6.48 4.26
N ALA A 128 -10.55 6.42 5.05
CA ALA A 128 -11.65 7.39 4.95
C ALA A 128 -11.17 8.82 5.22
N ALA A 129 -10.32 9.01 6.24
CA ALA A 129 -9.69 10.29 6.55
C ALA A 129 -8.76 10.76 5.42
N TYR A 130 -7.95 9.87 4.84
CA TYR A 130 -7.08 10.18 3.69
C TYR A 130 -7.87 10.65 2.48
N ARG A 131 -8.94 9.93 2.11
CA ARG A 131 -9.81 10.31 0.99
C ARG A 131 -10.56 11.61 1.24
N LYS A 132 -10.85 11.95 2.50
CA LYS A 132 -11.43 13.24 2.89
C LYS A 132 -10.38 14.35 2.77
N ALA A 133 -9.18 14.13 3.30
CA ALA A 133 -8.03 15.05 3.24
C ALA A 133 -7.65 15.43 1.80
N GLN A 134 -7.63 14.45 0.89
CA GLN A 134 -7.40 14.67 -0.54
C GLN A 134 -8.46 15.57 -1.19
N ARG A 135 -9.71 15.49 -0.74
CA ARG A 135 -10.82 16.32 -1.25
C ARG A 135 -10.84 17.72 -0.65
N SER A 136 -10.50 17.84 0.63
CA SER A 136 -10.50 19.12 1.34
C SER A 136 -9.20 19.92 1.18
N GLY A 137 -8.16 19.36 0.55
CA GLY A 137 -6.86 20.02 0.39
C GLY A 137 -6.10 20.22 1.69
N THR A 138 -6.53 19.57 2.78
CA THR A 138 -5.93 19.65 4.11
C THR A 138 -5.16 18.36 4.40
N PRO A 139 -3.83 18.34 4.27
CA PRO A 139 -3.02 17.11 4.32
C PRO A 139 -2.86 16.49 5.72
N SER A 140 -3.41 17.10 6.77
CA SER A 140 -3.01 16.85 8.16
C SER A 140 -3.92 15.93 8.99
N GLU A 141 -5.00 15.37 8.44
CA GLU A 141 -5.93 14.50 9.22
C GLU A 141 -5.72 12.99 9.02
N ALA A 142 -4.93 12.55 8.04
CA ALA A 142 -4.76 11.13 7.77
C ALA A 142 -3.60 10.53 8.58
N LYS A 143 -3.92 9.88 9.71
CA LYS A 143 -2.92 9.18 10.52
C LYS A 143 -2.63 7.79 9.93
N ALA A 144 -1.44 7.58 9.40
CA ALA A 144 -0.95 6.25 9.05
C ALA A 144 -0.71 5.40 10.31
N LEU A 145 -1.01 4.10 10.26
CA LEU A 145 -0.74 3.17 11.37
C LEU A 145 0.76 2.91 11.52
N PHE A 146 1.43 2.64 10.40
CA PHE A 146 2.87 2.43 10.34
C PHE A 146 3.37 2.72 8.91
N SER A 147 4.66 3.02 8.80
CA SER A 147 5.32 3.19 7.52
C SER A 147 6.48 2.21 7.38
N ILE A 148 6.60 1.58 6.21
CA ILE A 148 7.71 0.68 5.85
C ILE A 148 8.50 1.34 4.73
N ASP A 149 9.82 1.39 4.90
CA ASP A 149 10.73 1.92 3.90
C ASP A 149 11.29 0.77 3.05
N VAL A 150 10.95 0.78 1.76
CA VAL A 150 11.39 -0.21 0.78
C VAL A 150 12.57 0.35 0.00
N ASN A 151 13.78 -0.17 0.25
CA ASN A 151 14.96 0.22 -0.51
C ASN A 151 15.06 -0.59 -1.80
N HIS A 152 14.86 0.08 -2.93
CA HIS A 152 15.06 -0.48 -4.25
C HIS A 152 16.42 -0.03 -4.80
N ARG A 153 17.32 -1.00 -5.03
CA ARG A 153 18.66 -0.75 -5.61
C ARG A 153 18.62 -0.28 -7.07
N GLY A 154 17.44 -0.26 -7.69
CA GLY A 154 17.25 0.01 -9.11
C GLY A 154 17.31 -1.26 -9.92
N ALA A 155 16.47 -1.35 -10.95
CA ALA A 155 16.65 -2.31 -12.03
C ALA A 155 17.83 -1.84 -12.90
N GLY A 156 19.05 -2.16 -12.45
CA GLY A 156 20.25 -1.94 -13.24
C GLY A 156 20.19 -2.73 -14.56
N ARG A 157 21.01 -2.34 -15.54
CA ARG A 157 21.35 -3.25 -16.65
C ARG A 157 22.23 -4.38 -16.11
N GLU A 158 21.67 -5.25 -15.29
CA GLU A 158 22.31 -6.50 -14.88
C GLU A 158 22.01 -7.54 -15.96
N GLY A 159 22.78 -7.43 -17.04
CA GLY A 159 22.63 -8.28 -18.21
C GLY A 159 23.75 -8.01 -19.19
N LEU A 160 24.12 -9.04 -19.95
CA LEU A 160 25.20 -8.99 -20.93
C LEU A 160 25.03 -7.72 -21.80
N TYR A 161 26.06 -6.88 -21.86
CA TYR A 161 26.02 -5.59 -22.56
C TYR A 161 25.66 -5.74 -24.05
N VAL A 162 25.76 -6.97 -24.56
CA VAL A 162 25.55 -7.35 -25.95
C VAL A 162 24.40 -8.37 -26.01
N GLN A 163 23.43 -8.11 -26.88
CA GLN A 163 22.31 -9.02 -27.17
C GLN A 163 22.87 -10.39 -27.58
N THR A 164 22.32 -11.48 -27.04
CA THR A 164 22.77 -12.85 -27.34
C THR A 164 22.64 -13.20 -28.82
N GLU A 165 21.71 -12.57 -29.53
CA GLU A 165 21.55 -12.65 -30.98
C GLU A 165 22.81 -12.20 -31.73
N PHE A 166 23.41 -11.09 -31.31
CA PHE A 166 24.64 -10.58 -31.93
C PHE A 166 25.80 -11.55 -31.75
N ILE A 167 25.92 -12.15 -30.56
CA ILE A 167 26.94 -13.17 -30.25
C ILE A 167 26.74 -14.41 -31.14
N ALA A 168 25.50 -14.85 -31.31
CA ALA A 168 25.17 -15.99 -32.16
C ALA A 168 25.56 -15.74 -33.64
N VAL A 169 25.25 -14.54 -34.17
CA VAL A 169 25.63 -14.16 -35.54
C VAL A 169 27.14 -14.10 -35.71
N VAL A 170 27.86 -13.49 -34.76
CA VAL A 170 29.33 -13.42 -34.79
C VAL A 170 29.94 -14.82 -34.75
N ALA A 171 29.42 -15.71 -33.89
CA ALA A 171 29.89 -17.09 -33.81
C ALA A 171 29.67 -17.84 -35.14
N ALA A 172 28.50 -17.67 -35.78
CA ALA A 172 28.21 -18.29 -37.08
C ALA A 172 29.16 -17.80 -38.18
N LEU A 173 29.44 -16.49 -38.23
CA LEU A 173 30.39 -15.91 -39.19
C LEU A 173 31.82 -16.42 -38.96
N LEU A 174 32.25 -16.55 -37.71
CA LEU A 174 33.57 -17.11 -37.38
C LEU A 174 33.69 -18.58 -37.80
N ILE A 175 32.65 -19.39 -37.58
CA ILE A 175 32.62 -20.79 -38.02
C ILE A 175 32.68 -20.86 -39.55
N TRP A 176 31.88 -20.07 -40.26
CA TRP A 176 31.90 -20.03 -41.72
C TRP A 176 33.28 -19.60 -42.28
N TRP A 177 33.88 -18.55 -41.72
CA TRP A 177 35.19 -18.06 -42.14
C TRP A 177 36.30 -19.08 -41.88
N SER A 178 36.27 -19.77 -40.73
CA SER A 178 37.27 -20.80 -40.42
C SER A 178 37.16 -22.01 -41.35
N ALA A 179 35.94 -22.45 -41.67
CA ALA A 179 35.71 -23.53 -42.63
C ALA A 179 36.25 -23.19 -44.03
N ASN A 180 36.01 -21.96 -44.51
CA ASN A 180 36.49 -21.52 -45.82
C ASN A 180 38.03 -21.38 -45.88
N ASN A 181 38.68 -20.91 -44.82
CA ASN A 181 40.14 -20.83 -44.78
C ASN A 181 40.82 -22.20 -44.80
N VAL A 182 40.25 -23.20 -44.12
CA VAL A 182 40.78 -24.57 -44.17
C VAL A 182 40.61 -25.15 -45.57
N LYS A 183 39.45 -24.94 -46.19
CA LYS A 183 39.19 -25.42 -47.55
C LYS A 183 40.12 -24.77 -48.58
N SER A 184 40.36 -23.46 -48.49
CA SER A 184 41.27 -22.79 -49.41
C SER A 184 42.71 -23.29 -49.29
N LYS A 185 43.18 -23.60 -48.07
CA LYS A 185 44.52 -24.18 -47.87
C LYS A 185 44.70 -25.60 -48.42
N LEU A 186 43.62 -26.37 -48.55
CA LEU A 186 43.66 -27.73 -49.12
C LEU A 186 43.59 -27.74 -50.65
N GLN A 187 43.17 -26.64 -51.29
CA GLN A 187 43.07 -26.55 -52.75
C GLN A 187 44.35 -25.99 -53.41
N GLU A 188 45.29 -25.50 -52.61
CA GLU A 188 46.56 -24.93 -53.06
C GLU A 188 47.75 -25.91 -52.92
N SER A 189 47.49 -27.13 -52.39
CA SER A 189 48.43 -28.26 -52.30
C SER A 189 48.12 -29.34 -53.32
#